data_AF-A0A1C4WF22-F1
#
_entry.id   AF-A0A1C4WF22-F1
#
_cell.length_a   1.000
_cell.length_b   1.000
_cell.length_c   1.000
_cell.angle_alpha   90.00
_cell.angle_beta   90.00
_cell.angle_gamma   90.00
#
_symmetry.space_group_name_H-M   'P 1'
#
loop_
_entity.id
_entity.type
_entity.pdbx_description
1 polymer ?
#
loop_
_entity_poly.entity_id
_entity_poly.type
_entity_poly.pdbx_seq_one_letter_code
_entity_poly.pdbx_strand_id
1 'polypeptide(L)'
;MSTTAALPHWEETPTDLEAATREIKKALRERIAASGRTVEEVFAVVEQRVQAAVDDISAARRRGETIWPVIEYADIADGTVPDEQVALLRRRGCLVVRGHFDRDQALAWDRDIVDYVEGNHFFENYRGPGDDFFGSVGSKPEIYPIYWSSAQMQARQSERMATVQAFLNRRWKHESDGVQWFDPDRDSLYPDRIRRRPEGADSAGLGTHLDPGTLDLWMTQAYQKAFRHLFDGCVEQYDPWDAAHRTTGPQYPGSTMCSAFRTFQGWTALSDMDHDQGVLHTVPIPEAMAYLMLRPLLSDVPDDDMCGVTVNQVFPAGHKWHAPLMEALAGIPDVRAGDSVWWHCDMIHSVAPVENQRGWGNVMYIPAAPWCPRNEQYAAKVREAFLTGSSPSDFPAEHYERDWPNRFRLEDLNEIGRRGLGLD
;
A
#
# COMPACT_ATOMS: atom_id res chain seq x y z
N MET A 1 37.44 15.03 0.12
CA MET A 1 36.11 14.43 -0.13
C MET A 1 36.31 12.94 -0.17
N SER A 2 35.94 12.22 0.89
CA SER A 2 35.99 10.76 0.88
C SER A 2 34.94 10.29 -0.12
N THR A 3 35.35 9.67 -1.22
CA THR A 3 34.42 9.01 -2.13
C THR A 3 33.84 7.82 -1.38
N THR A 4 32.64 7.98 -0.82
CA THR A 4 31.89 6.90 -0.19
C THR A 4 31.81 5.76 -1.19
N ALA A 5 32.28 4.57 -0.82
CA ALA A 5 32.25 3.42 -1.71
C ALA A 5 30.80 3.14 -2.15
N ALA A 6 30.61 2.78 -3.41
CA ALA A 6 29.29 2.38 -3.91
C ALA A 6 28.84 1.11 -3.14
N LEU A 7 27.56 1.06 -2.78
CA LEU A 7 26.99 -0.13 -2.19
C LEU A 7 26.90 -1.25 -3.25
N PRO A 8 27.10 -2.52 -2.86
CA PRO A 8 26.77 -3.64 -3.71
C PRO A 8 25.27 -3.61 -4.01
N HIS A 9 24.88 -4.02 -5.20
CA HIS A 9 23.49 -3.99 -5.63
C HIS A 9 23.18 -5.10 -6.63
N TRP A 10 21.92 -5.48 -6.66
CA TRP A 10 21.36 -6.52 -7.51
C TRP A 10 20.05 -6.00 -8.11
N GLU A 11 20.01 -5.85 -9.42
CA GLU A 11 18.80 -5.40 -10.14
C GLU A 11 17.85 -6.58 -10.45
N GLU A 12 18.31 -7.81 -10.20
CA GLU A 12 17.57 -9.06 -10.29
C GLU A 12 17.75 -9.85 -8.99
N THR A 13 16.83 -10.78 -8.70
CA THR A 13 16.89 -11.60 -7.48
C THR A 13 18.22 -12.36 -7.38
N PRO A 14 19.01 -12.17 -6.31
CA PRO A 14 20.26 -12.91 -6.13
C PRO A 14 20.02 -14.42 -6.08
N THR A 15 20.93 -15.20 -6.70
CA THR A 15 20.86 -16.68 -6.66
C THR A 15 21.14 -17.23 -5.26
N ASP A 16 21.92 -16.51 -4.45
CA ASP A 16 22.21 -16.83 -3.05
C ASP A 16 21.81 -15.61 -2.19
N LEU A 17 20.58 -15.66 -1.65
CA LEU A 17 20.01 -14.57 -0.87
C LEU A 17 20.76 -14.33 0.44
N GLU A 18 21.25 -15.39 1.09
CA GLU A 18 21.97 -15.27 2.34
C GLU A 18 23.34 -14.59 2.13
N ALA A 19 24.06 -14.98 1.07
CA ALA A 19 25.34 -14.33 0.73
C ALA A 19 25.15 -12.86 0.37
N ALA A 20 24.16 -12.54 -0.47
CA ALA A 20 23.82 -11.16 -0.80
C ALA A 20 23.42 -10.35 0.43
N THR A 21 22.64 -10.95 1.34
CA THR A 21 22.22 -10.33 2.61
C THR A 21 23.43 -10.00 3.50
N ARG A 22 24.37 -10.92 3.68
CA ARG A 22 25.61 -10.68 4.43
C ARG A 22 26.43 -9.55 3.81
N GLU A 23 26.53 -9.54 2.48
CA GLU A 23 27.30 -8.54 1.74
C GLU A 23 26.70 -7.13 1.87
N ILE A 24 25.39 -6.97 1.61
CA ILE A 24 24.74 -5.66 1.70
C ILE A 24 24.69 -5.14 3.13
N LYS A 25 24.41 -6.01 4.12
CA LYS A 25 24.34 -5.63 5.53
C LYS A 25 25.69 -5.13 6.04
N LYS A 26 26.78 -5.79 5.65
CA LYS A 26 28.14 -5.33 5.93
C LYS A 26 28.42 -3.98 5.28
N ALA A 27 28.12 -3.83 4.00
CA ALA A 27 28.39 -2.58 3.26
C ALA A 27 27.58 -1.38 3.82
N LEU A 28 26.33 -1.60 4.23
CA LEU A 28 25.50 -0.58 4.87
C LEU A 28 26.06 -0.15 6.23
N ARG A 29 26.49 -1.11 7.06
CA ARG A 29 27.17 -0.83 8.35
C ARG A 29 28.45 -0.01 8.14
N GLU A 30 29.27 -0.37 7.15
CA GLU A 30 30.50 0.37 6.81
C GLU A 30 30.20 1.78 6.28
N ARG A 31 29.15 1.94 5.47
CA ARG A 31 28.71 3.25 4.96
C ARG A 31 28.22 4.17 6.08
N ILE A 32 27.43 3.65 7.03
CA ILE A 32 27.03 4.39 8.22
C ILE A 32 28.25 4.76 9.05
N ALA A 33 29.19 3.82 9.30
CA ALA A 33 30.42 4.08 10.04
C ALA A 33 31.28 5.18 9.38
N ALA A 34 31.32 5.25 8.05
CA ALA A 34 32.04 6.29 7.32
C ALA A 34 31.48 7.71 7.55
N SER A 35 30.25 7.85 8.03
CA SER A 35 29.67 9.12 8.47
C SER A 35 30.19 9.60 9.82
N GLY A 36 30.87 8.73 10.58
CA GLY A 36 31.31 8.97 11.95
C GLY A 36 30.29 8.56 13.02
N ARG A 37 29.21 7.85 12.63
CA ARG A 37 28.18 7.31 13.54
C ARG A 37 28.16 5.79 13.48
N THR A 38 27.75 5.14 14.57
CA THR A 38 27.42 3.70 14.54
C THR A 38 25.98 3.48 14.06
N VAL A 39 25.65 2.22 13.72
CA VAL A 39 24.26 1.86 13.39
C VAL A 39 23.34 2.09 14.59
N GLU A 40 23.80 1.79 15.80
CA GLU A 40 23.04 2.01 17.04
C GLU A 40 22.75 3.50 17.27
N GLU A 41 23.70 4.39 17.00
CA GLU A 41 23.49 5.84 17.13
C GLU A 41 22.53 6.40 16.07
N VAL A 42 22.53 5.84 14.86
CA VAL A 42 21.58 6.17 13.81
C VAL A 42 20.18 5.63 14.15
N PHE A 43 20.10 4.38 14.58
CA PHE A 43 18.86 3.72 14.97
C PHE A 43 18.20 4.41 16.17
N ALA A 44 18.97 4.81 17.19
CA ALA A 44 18.45 5.49 18.36
C ALA A 44 17.69 6.80 18.03
N VAL A 45 18.12 7.52 17.00
CA VAL A 45 17.39 8.73 16.54
C VAL A 45 16.03 8.37 15.97
N VAL A 46 15.97 7.29 15.18
CA VAL A 46 14.71 6.80 14.61
C VAL A 46 13.80 6.21 15.68
N GLU A 47 14.37 5.42 16.59
CA GLU A 47 13.66 4.83 17.73
C GLU A 47 13.03 5.91 18.59
N GLN A 48 13.75 7.00 18.90
CA GLN A 48 13.20 8.12 19.66
C GLN A 48 12.02 8.80 18.93
N ARG A 49 12.14 9.04 17.62
CA ARG A 49 11.07 9.66 16.81
C ARG A 49 9.83 8.78 16.75
N VAL A 50 10.03 7.48 16.51
CA VAL A 50 8.95 6.48 16.47
C VAL A 50 8.30 6.34 17.83
N GLN A 51 9.07 6.25 18.92
CA GLN A 51 8.51 6.13 20.26
C GLN A 51 7.66 7.35 20.63
N ALA A 52 8.10 8.56 20.26
CA ALA A 52 7.30 9.76 20.47
C ALA A 52 5.94 9.69 19.74
N ALA A 53 5.91 9.14 18.52
CA ALA A 53 4.67 8.94 17.76
C ALA A 53 3.79 7.82 18.37
N VAL A 54 4.39 6.73 18.86
CA VAL A 54 3.69 5.66 19.61
C VAL A 54 3.05 6.21 20.88
N ASP A 55 3.78 7.04 21.64
CA ASP A 55 3.31 7.66 22.87
C ASP A 55 2.14 8.62 22.59
N ASP A 56 2.21 9.41 21.52
CA ASP A 56 1.14 10.30 21.07
C ASP A 56 -0.13 9.52 20.70
N ILE A 57 -0.01 8.44 19.92
CA ILE A 57 -1.14 7.55 19.57
C ILE A 57 -1.74 6.92 20.82
N SER A 58 -0.90 6.43 21.73
CA SER A 58 -1.32 5.82 22.99
C SER A 58 -2.01 6.84 23.91
N ALA A 59 -1.56 8.09 23.92
CA ALA A 59 -2.21 9.16 24.66
C ALA A 59 -3.56 9.54 24.04
N ALA A 60 -3.66 9.67 22.72
CA ALA A 60 -4.91 9.92 22.01
C ALA A 60 -5.94 8.80 22.27
N ARG A 61 -5.50 7.53 22.19
CA ARG A 61 -6.34 6.36 22.49
C ARG A 61 -6.88 6.39 23.92
N ARG A 62 -6.04 6.74 24.91
CA ARG A 62 -6.48 6.88 26.32
C ARG A 62 -7.49 8.02 26.52
N ARG A 63 -7.46 9.04 25.67
CA ARG A 63 -8.46 10.12 25.67
C ARG A 63 -9.74 9.77 24.91
N GLY A 64 -9.81 8.60 24.28
CA GLY A 64 -10.95 8.18 23.46
C GLY A 64 -11.03 8.89 22.11
N GLU A 65 -9.92 9.48 21.64
CA GLU A 65 -9.85 10.15 20.35
C GLU A 65 -9.78 9.13 19.20
N THR A 66 -10.42 9.47 18.08
CA THR A 66 -10.22 8.73 16.83
C THR A 66 -8.79 8.94 16.33
N ILE A 67 -8.06 7.84 16.13
CA ILE A 67 -6.64 7.90 15.73
C ILE A 67 -6.47 8.25 14.26
N TRP A 68 -7.34 7.68 13.42
CA TRP A 68 -7.38 7.96 11.99
C TRP A 68 -8.01 9.33 11.75
N PRO A 69 -7.39 10.20 10.94
CA PRO A 69 -8.05 11.38 10.43
C PRO A 69 -9.32 11.00 9.66
N VAL A 70 -10.39 11.75 9.87
CA VAL A 70 -11.63 11.64 9.10
C VAL A 70 -11.87 13.00 8.45
N ILE A 71 -11.92 13.04 7.12
CA ILE A 71 -12.14 14.27 6.35
C ILE A 71 -13.35 14.04 5.45
N GLU A 72 -14.26 15.01 5.41
CA GLU A 72 -15.40 14.96 4.50
C GLU A 72 -14.94 15.16 3.05
N TYR A 73 -15.49 14.36 2.13
CA TYR A 73 -15.19 14.54 0.71
C TYR A 73 -15.50 15.98 0.23
N ALA A 74 -16.58 16.59 0.75
CA ALA A 74 -16.97 17.95 0.39
C ALA A 74 -15.82 18.95 0.63
N ASP A 75 -15.12 18.84 1.77
CA ASP A 75 -13.98 19.72 2.07
C ASP A 75 -12.79 19.49 1.14
N ILE A 76 -12.58 18.25 0.70
CA ILE A 76 -11.55 17.92 -0.30
C ILE A 76 -11.92 18.53 -1.66
N ALA A 77 -13.17 18.36 -2.09
CA ALA A 77 -13.67 18.84 -3.37
C ALA A 77 -13.69 20.38 -3.45
N ASP A 78 -14.06 21.04 -2.36
CA ASP A 78 -14.12 22.50 -2.27
C ASP A 78 -12.75 23.13 -1.96
N GLY A 79 -11.73 22.32 -1.67
CA GLY A 79 -10.40 22.80 -1.31
C GLY A 79 -10.35 23.52 0.05
N THR A 80 -11.26 23.16 0.97
CA THR A 80 -11.46 23.80 2.28
C THR A 80 -10.96 22.96 3.46
N VAL A 81 -10.30 21.83 3.21
CA VAL A 81 -9.72 21.00 4.28
C VAL A 81 -8.81 21.84 5.19
N PRO A 82 -9.08 21.90 6.51
CA PRO A 82 -8.27 22.66 7.44
C PRO A 82 -6.80 22.21 7.47
N ASP A 83 -5.87 23.15 7.60
CA ASP A 83 -4.43 22.88 7.67
C ASP A 83 -4.08 21.88 8.78
N GLU A 84 -4.79 21.92 9.90
CA GLU A 84 -4.61 20.98 11.02
C GLU A 84 -4.97 19.53 10.65
N GLN A 85 -6.00 19.32 9.81
CA GLN A 85 -6.35 18.00 9.30
C GLN A 85 -5.35 17.51 8.25
N VAL A 86 -4.84 18.41 7.40
CA VAL A 86 -3.76 18.09 6.47
C VAL A 86 -2.47 17.71 7.21
N ALA A 87 -2.13 18.44 8.28
CA ALA A 87 -0.99 18.14 9.13
C ALA A 87 -1.17 16.80 9.87
N LEU A 88 -2.38 16.52 10.37
CA LEU A 88 -2.69 15.25 11.01
C LEU A 88 -2.61 14.08 10.03
N LEU A 89 -3.11 14.24 8.79
CA LEU A 89 -2.94 13.27 7.71
C LEU A 89 -1.46 12.99 7.44
N ARG A 90 -0.63 14.03 7.26
CA ARG A 90 0.82 13.80 7.05
C ARG A 90 1.48 13.11 8.24
N ARG A 91 1.06 13.45 9.47
CA ARG A 91 1.60 12.85 10.69
C ARG A 91 1.17 11.39 10.88
N ARG A 92 -0.06 11.03 10.49
CA ARG A 92 -0.62 9.68 10.67
C ARG A 92 -0.41 8.78 9.46
N GLY A 93 -0.17 9.34 8.28
CA GLY A 93 -0.04 8.60 7.03
C GLY A 93 -1.32 8.00 6.48
N CYS A 94 -2.44 8.18 7.16
CA CYS A 94 -3.69 7.52 6.82
C CYS A 94 -4.87 8.47 6.90
N LEU A 95 -5.97 8.09 6.27
CA LEU A 95 -7.16 8.90 6.14
C LEU A 95 -8.40 8.04 5.91
N VAL A 96 -9.52 8.41 6.54
CA VAL A 96 -10.86 8.07 6.06
C VAL A 96 -11.46 9.28 5.36
N VAL A 97 -11.89 9.11 4.11
CA VAL A 97 -12.70 10.11 3.40
C VAL A 97 -14.16 9.73 3.57
N ARG A 98 -14.89 10.52 4.36
CA ARG A 98 -16.32 10.34 4.63
C ARG A 98 -17.13 10.84 3.44
N GLY A 99 -18.12 10.05 3.03
CA GLY A 99 -18.99 10.39 1.90
C GLY A 99 -18.23 10.56 0.59
N HIS A 100 -17.15 9.78 0.38
CA HIS A 100 -16.40 9.83 -0.88
C HIS A 100 -17.31 9.53 -2.06
N PHE A 101 -18.25 8.61 -1.93
CA PHE A 101 -19.34 8.39 -2.87
C PHE A 101 -20.68 8.45 -2.16
N ASP A 102 -21.73 8.76 -2.91
CA ASP A 102 -23.09 8.66 -2.41
C ASP A 102 -23.37 7.22 -1.97
N ARG A 103 -23.97 7.07 -0.78
CA ARG A 103 -24.21 5.75 -0.19
C ARG A 103 -25.02 4.84 -1.09
N ASP A 104 -26.06 5.38 -1.74
CA ASP A 104 -26.91 4.60 -2.64
C ASP A 104 -26.17 4.13 -3.90
N GLN A 105 -25.21 4.93 -4.39
CA GLN A 105 -24.34 4.53 -5.50
C GLN A 105 -23.40 3.40 -5.10
N ALA A 106 -22.81 3.47 -3.90
CA ALA A 106 -21.95 2.40 -3.39
C ALA A 106 -22.72 1.10 -3.17
N LEU A 107 -23.94 1.16 -2.62
CA LEU A 107 -24.80 -0.01 -2.47
C LEU A 107 -25.31 -0.55 -3.82
N ALA A 108 -25.49 0.31 -4.82
CA ALA A 108 -25.79 -0.13 -6.19
C ALA A 108 -24.60 -0.89 -6.78
N TRP A 109 -23.38 -0.36 -6.66
CA TRP A 109 -22.17 -1.05 -7.08
C TRP A 109 -21.99 -2.41 -6.38
N ASP A 110 -22.32 -2.52 -5.09
CA ASP A 110 -22.27 -3.81 -4.38
C ASP A 110 -23.20 -4.85 -5.02
N ARG A 111 -24.44 -4.45 -5.35
CA ARG A 111 -25.42 -5.31 -6.03
C ARG A 111 -24.97 -5.65 -7.45
N ASP A 112 -24.49 -4.67 -8.21
CA ASP A 112 -24.03 -4.88 -9.59
C ASP A 112 -22.86 -5.86 -9.64
N ILE A 113 -21.98 -5.86 -8.62
CA ILE A 113 -20.89 -6.84 -8.50
C ILE A 113 -21.44 -8.24 -8.25
N VAL A 114 -22.47 -8.39 -7.40
CA VAL A 114 -23.14 -9.68 -7.17
C VAL A 114 -23.77 -10.19 -8.47
N ASP A 115 -24.56 -9.36 -9.13
CA ASP A 115 -25.20 -9.70 -10.41
C ASP A 115 -24.14 -10.06 -11.48
N TYR A 116 -23.01 -9.36 -11.49
CA TYR A 116 -21.89 -9.63 -12.39
C TYR A 116 -21.26 -11.01 -12.15
N VAL A 117 -20.98 -11.39 -10.89
CA VAL A 117 -20.36 -12.70 -10.60
C VAL A 117 -21.36 -13.85 -10.73
N GLU A 118 -22.62 -13.66 -10.32
CA GLU A 118 -23.67 -14.68 -10.41
C GLU A 118 -24.08 -14.92 -11.86
N GLY A 119 -24.32 -13.86 -12.64
CA GLY A 119 -24.70 -13.96 -14.05
C GLY A 119 -23.63 -14.61 -14.93
N ASN A 120 -22.39 -14.70 -14.45
CA ASN A 120 -21.28 -15.38 -15.12
C ASN A 120 -20.88 -16.70 -14.45
N HIS A 121 -21.70 -17.23 -13.55
CA HIS A 121 -21.47 -18.52 -12.88
C HIS A 121 -20.09 -18.60 -12.19
N PHE A 122 -19.63 -17.51 -11.58
CA PHE A 122 -18.28 -17.44 -11.01
C PHE A 122 -18.02 -18.54 -9.97
N PHE A 123 -18.96 -18.76 -9.05
CA PHE A 123 -18.81 -19.74 -7.98
C PHE A 123 -18.78 -21.20 -8.48
N GLU A 124 -19.40 -21.48 -9.63
CA GLU A 124 -19.34 -22.81 -10.27
C GLU A 124 -17.97 -23.07 -10.92
N ASN A 125 -17.26 -21.99 -11.29
CA ASN A 125 -16.01 -22.03 -12.04
C ASN A 125 -14.76 -21.67 -11.20
N TYR A 126 -14.94 -21.25 -9.95
CA TYR A 126 -13.85 -20.82 -9.07
C TYR A 126 -12.92 -21.98 -8.72
N ARG A 127 -11.62 -21.80 -8.96
CA ARG A 127 -10.59 -22.86 -8.85
C ARG A 127 -9.78 -22.80 -7.55
N GLY A 128 -10.17 -21.95 -6.60
CA GLY A 128 -9.43 -21.69 -5.36
C GLY A 128 -8.41 -20.54 -5.50
N PRO A 129 -7.70 -20.17 -4.41
CA PRO A 129 -6.74 -19.08 -4.44
C PRO A 129 -5.58 -19.39 -5.39
N GLY A 130 -5.28 -18.46 -6.29
CA GLY A 130 -4.20 -18.59 -7.28
C GLY A 130 -2.78 -18.36 -6.73
N ASP A 131 -2.61 -17.98 -5.46
CA ASP A 131 -1.32 -17.72 -4.82
C ASP A 131 -1.24 -18.12 -3.33
N ASP A 132 -0.02 -18.10 -2.79
CA ASP A 132 0.31 -18.22 -1.36
C ASP A 132 1.03 -16.95 -0.85
N PHE A 133 0.69 -15.78 -1.40
CA PHE A 133 1.40 -14.52 -1.12
C PHE A 133 1.37 -14.14 0.37
N PHE A 134 0.29 -14.53 1.07
CA PHE A 134 0.09 -14.33 2.50
C PHE A 134 0.51 -15.53 3.38
N GLY A 135 1.23 -16.51 2.82
CA GLY A 135 1.68 -17.69 3.56
C GLY A 135 2.55 -17.36 4.78
N SER A 136 3.34 -16.29 4.71
CA SER A 136 4.18 -15.79 5.82
C SER A 136 3.37 -15.27 7.01
N VAL A 137 2.10 -14.92 6.81
CA VAL A 137 1.17 -14.42 7.83
C VAL A 137 -0.02 -15.35 8.08
N GLY A 138 0.01 -16.58 7.56
CA GLY A 138 -0.92 -17.66 7.92
C GLY A 138 -2.40 -17.40 7.60
N SER A 139 -2.71 -16.64 6.53
CA SER A 139 -4.07 -16.17 6.21
C SER A 139 -4.62 -16.66 4.87
N LYS A 140 -5.96 -16.76 4.76
CA LYS A 140 -6.74 -16.99 3.53
C LYS A 140 -7.90 -16.00 3.45
N PRO A 141 -7.70 -14.79 2.89
CA PRO A 141 -8.76 -13.78 2.82
C PRO A 141 -9.80 -14.10 1.73
N GLU A 142 -11.05 -13.68 1.93
CA GLU A 142 -12.15 -13.80 0.96
C GLU A 142 -12.04 -12.72 -0.14
N ILE A 143 -11.05 -12.89 -1.00
CA ILE A 143 -10.73 -11.99 -2.11
C ILE A 143 -11.21 -12.60 -3.42
N TYR A 144 -11.91 -11.81 -4.23
CA TYR A 144 -12.41 -12.24 -5.52
C TYR A 144 -11.46 -11.71 -6.60
N PRO A 145 -10.84 -12.58 -7.41
CA PRO A 145 -9.92 -12.21 -8.48
C PRO A 145 -10.68 -11.72 -9.73
N ILE A 146 -11.52 -10.70 -9.55
CA ILE A 146 -12.22 -9.99 -10.62
C ILE A 146 -11.75 -8.53 -10.65
N TYR A 147 -11.68 -7.96 -11.85
CA TYR A 147 -10.97 -6.72 -12.12
C TYR A 147 -11.79 -5.77 -13.00
N TRP A 148 -12.68 -6.26 -13.86
CA TRP A 148 -13.24 -5.49 -14.99
C TRP A 148 -14.76 -5.31 -14.92
N SER A 149 -15.35 -5.46 -13.74
CA SER A 149 -16.77 -5.14 -13.55
C SER A 149 -17.05 -3.66 -13.80
N SER A 150 -18.28 -3.34 -14.21
CA SER A 150 -18.72 -1.95 -14.41
C SER A 150 -18.54 -1.11 -13.14
N ALA A 151 -18.94 -1.65 -11.98
CA ALA A 151 -18.77 -1.00 -10.68
C ALA A 151 -17.30 -0.62 -10.39
N GLN A 152 -16.37 -1.56 -10.55
CA GLN A 152 -14.94 -1.30 -10.32
C GLN A 152 -14.41 -0.21 -11.27
N MET A 153 -14.72 -0.32 -12.56
CA MET A 153 -14.21 0.62 -13.56
C MET A 153 -14.82 2.02 -13.40
N GLN A 154 -16.12 2.11 -13.12
CA GLN A 154 -16.80 3.38 -12.84
C GLN A 154 -16.23 4.09 -11.62
N ALA A 155 -16.00 3.36 -10.51
CA ALA A 155 -15.40 3.93 -9.31
C ALA A 155 -13.98 4.47 -9.59
N ARG A 156 -13.15 3.69 -10.30
CA ARG A 156 -11.76 4.05 -10.66
C ARG A 156 -11.68 5.28 -11.56
N GLN A 157 -12.57 5.40 -12.54
CA GLN A 157 -12.55 6.52 -13.49
C GLN A 157 -13.41 7.72 -13.06
N SER A 158 -13.99 7.70 -11.86
CA SER A 158 -14.84 8.78 -11.38
C SER A 158 -14.06 10.06 -11.09
N GLU A 159 -14.68 11.22 -11.31
CA GLU A 159 -14.11 12.52 -10.95
C GLU A 159 -13.85 12.64 -9.45
N ARG A 160 -14.72 12.03 -8.62
CA ARG A 160 -14.57 12.02 -7.17
C ARG A 160 -13.30 11.27 -6.74
N MET A 161 -13.06 10.10 -7.32
CA MET A 161 -11.82 9.34 -7.10
C MET A 161 -10.59 10.13 -7.52
N ALA A 162 -10.59 10.70 -8.73
CA ALA A 162 -9.47 11.51 -9.22
C ALA A 162 -9.18 12.71 -8.29
N THR A 163 -10.23 13.35 -7.74
CA THR A 163 -10.10 14.45 -6.79
C THR A 163 -9.38 14.01 -5.50
N VAL A 164 -9.77 12.88 -4.92
CA VAL A 164 -9.15 12.35 -3.69
C VAL A 164 -7.73 11.86 -3.95
N GLN A 165 -7.48 11.15 -5.05
CA GLN A 165 -6.15 10.71 -5.46
C GLN A 165 -5.20 11.91 -5.61
N ALA A 166 -5.62 12.96 -6.32
CA ALA A 166 -4.84 14.19 -6.47
C ALA A 166 -4.56 14.88 -5.12
N PHE A 167 -5.57 14.98 -4.25
CA PHE A 167 -5.41 15.53 -2.91
C PHE A 167 -4.33 14.78 -2.10
N LEU A 168 -4.34 13.45 -2.14
CA LEU A 168 -3.39 12.58 -1.45
C LEU A 168 -1.99 12.67 -2.06
N ASN A 169 -1.86 12.60 -3.39
CA ASN A 169 -0.59 12.69 -4.10
C ASN A 169 0.12 14.02 -3.82
N ARG A 170 -0.62 15.13 -3.74
CA ARG A 170 -0.08 16.46 -3.43
C ARG A 170 0.48 16.60 -2.01
N ARG A 171 0.33 15.59 -1.14
CA ARG A 171 0.97 15.58 0.20
C ARG A 171 2.45 15.21 0.14
N TRP A 172 2.86 14.57 -0.95
CA TRP A 172 4.23 14.18 -1.20
C TRP A 172 5.03 15.33 -1.81
N LYS A 173 6.32 15.35 -1.49
CA LYS A 173 7.33 16.10 -2.24
C LYS A 173 7.58 15.36 -3.56
N HIS A 174 6.75 15.65 -4.55
CA HIS A 174 6.76 15.04 -5.89
C HIS A 174 7.73 15.72 -6.86
N GLU A 175 8.30 16.87 -6.48
CA GLU A 175 9.37 17.56 -7.20
C GLU A 175 10.59 17.77 -6.29
N SER A 176 11.77 17.41 -6.78
CA SER A 176 13.05 17.71 -6.12
C SER A 176 14.19 17.69 -7.13
N ASP A 177 15.21 18.52 -6.88
CA ASP A 177 16.45 18.57 -7.69
C ASP A 177 16.21 18.75 -9.21
N GLY A 178 15.17 19.51 -9.57
CA GLY A 178 14.79 19.78 -10.96
C GLY A 178 14.09 18.61 -11.66
N VAL A 179 13.70 17.56 -10.92
CA VAL A 179 12.96 16.39 -11.42
C VAL A 179 11.56 16.38 -10.84
N GLN A 180 10.55 16.24 -11.70
CA GLN A 180 9.21 15.84 -11.31
C GLN A 180 9.16 14.31 -11.27
N TRP A 181 9.09 13.73 -10.08
CA TRP A 181 9.12 12.28 -9.87
C TRP A 181 7.82 11.61 -10.33
N PHE A 182 6.70 12.32 -10.19
CA PHE A 182 5.39 11.94 -10.71
C PHE A 182 4.49 13.17 -10.88
N ASP A 183 3.47 13.05 -11.74
CA ASP A 183 2.38 14.02 -11.87
C ASP A 183 1.32 13.72 -10.79
N PRO A 184 1.12 14.61 -9.79
CA PRO A 184 0.17 14.35 -8.71
C PRO A 184 -1.29 14.42 -9.16
N ASP A 185 -1.57 15.06 -10.31
CA ASP A 185 -2.93 15.33 -10.81
C ASP A 185 -3.38 14.35 -11.90
N ARG A 186 -2.58 13.31 -12.14
CA ARG A 186 -2.88 12.24 -13.06
C ARG A 186 -2.57 10.91 -12.40
N ASP A 187 -3.61 10.15 -12.09
CA ASP A 187 -3.44 8.79 -11.57
C ASP A 187 -3.44 7.76 -12.70
N SER A 188 -2.70 6.66 -12.52
CA SER A 188 -2.83 5.47 -13.36
C SER A 188 -4.02 4.63 -12.92
N LEU A 189 -4.74 4.04 -13.86
CA LEU A 189 -5.87 3.16 -13.57
C LEU A 189 -5.34 1.79 -13.16
N TYR A 190 -4.89 1.65 -11.91
CA TYR A 190 -4.41 0.38 -11.37
C TYR A 190 -5.59 -0.57 -11.09
N PRO A 191 -5.72 -1.70 -11.82
CA PRO A 191 -6.76 -2.68 -11.55
C PRO A 191 -6.38 -3.51 -10.32
N ASP A 192 -7.35 -3.74 -9.45
CA ASP A 192 -7.18 -4.58 -8.26
C ASP A 192 -8.49 -5.33 -7.98
N ARG A 193 -8.39 -6.31 -7.10
CA ARG A 193 -9.43 -7.25 -6.70
C ARG A 193 -10.51 -6.56 -5.87
N ILE A 194 -11.50 -7.33 -5.45
CA ILE A 194 -12.46 -6.93 -4.41
C ILE A 194 -12.39 -7.90 -3.25
N ARG A 195 -12.82 -7.46 -2.07
CA ARG A 195 -13.11 -8.35 -0.94
C ARG A 195 -14.62 -8.39 -0.74
N ARG A 196 -15.15 -9.59 -0.51
CA ARG A 196 -16.53 -9.75 -0.04
C ARG A 196 -16.51 -10.68 1.15
N ARG A 197 -17.12 -10.26 2.27
CA ARG A 197 -17.21 -11.09 3.47
C ARG A 197 -18.62 -11.03 4.06
N PRO A 198 -19.40 -12.12 4.01
CA PRO A 198 -20.81 -12.10 4.40
C PRO A 198 -21.00 -12.02 5.92
N GLU A 199 -22.23 -11.72 6.34
CA GLU A 199 -22.63 -11.86 7.74
C GLU A 199 -22.46 -13.30 8.21
N GLY A 200 -21.99 -13.48 9.45
CA GLY A 200 -21.72 -14.77 10.06
C GLY A 200 -20.37 -15.38 9.70
N ALA A 201 -19.56 -14.72 8.86
CA ALA A 201 -18.23 -15.20 8.51
C ALA A 201 -17.27 -15.17 9.71
N ASP A 202 -16.43 -16.20 9.80
CA ASP A 202 -15.28 -16.27 10.69
C ASP A 202 -14.00 -16.02 9.89
N SER A 203 -13.10 -15.20 10.42
CA SER A 203 -11.82 -14.91 9.76
C SER A 203 -10.70 -14.79 10.79
N ALA A 204 -9.58 -15.44 10.52
CA ALA A 204 -8.34 -15.26 11.29
C ALA A 204 -7.68 -13.88 11.07
N GLY A 205 -8.23 -13.06 10.16
CA GLY A 205 -7.66 -11.77 9.80
C GLY A 205 -6.43 -11.91 8.89
N LEU A 206 -5.62 -10.88 8.85
CA LEU A 206 -4.36 -10.81 8.11
C LEU A 206 -3.29 -10.22 9.02
N GLY A 207 -2.14 -10.89 9.15
CA GLY A 207 -1.05 -10.42 10.01
C GLY A 207 -0.48 -9.06 9.61
N THR A 208 0.23 -8.41 10.53
CA THR A 208 0.86 -7.12 10.30
C THR A 208 2.02 -7.20 9.30
N HIS A 209 1.91 -6.43 8.22
CA HIS A 209 2.87 -6.46 7.11
C HIS A 209 2.93 -5.13 6.35
N LEU A 210 3.85 -5.04 5.40
CA LEU A 210 3.90 -4.02 4.36
C LEU A 210 3.92 -4.68 2.99
N ASP A 211 3.35 -4.02 1.99
CA ASP A 211 3.34 -4.47 0.60
C ASP A 211 4.48 -3.94 -0.28
N PRO A 212 4.95 -2.68 -0.16
CA PRO A 212 5.95 -2.19 -1.10
C PRO A 212 7.31 -2.85 -0.84
N GLY A 213 7.69 -3.71 -1.77
CA GLY A 213 9.03 -4.28 -1.87
C GLY A 213 9.34 -5.38 -0.84
N THR A 214 10.47 -6.03 -1.09
CA THR A 214 11.02 -7.11 -0.27
C THR A 214 12.50 -6.81 0.03
N LEU A 215 13.41 -7.76 -0.22
CA LEU A 215 14.85 -7.51 -0.15
C LEU A 215 15.33 -6.47 -1.17
N ASP A 216 14.57 -6.23 -2.25
CA ASP A 216 14.86 -5.20 -3.25
C ASP A 216 15.01 -3.78 -2.65
N LEU A 217 14.38 -3.50 -1.51
CA LEU A 217 14.48 -2.21 -0.81
C LEU A 217 15.91 -1.89 -0.33
N TRP A 218 16.70 -2.91 0.03
CA TRP A 218 18.12 -2.74 0.39
C TRP A 218 19.06 -3.02 -0.78
N MET A 219 18.63 -3.90 -1.69
CA MET A 219 19.53 -4.52 -2.67
C MET A 219 19.56 -3.81 -4.03
N THR A 220 18.53 -3.06 -4.42
CA THR A 220 18.52 -2.37 -5.73
C THR A 220 19.07 -0.95 -5.63
N GLN A 221 19.73 -0.47 -6.68
CA GLN A 221 20.35 0.86 -6.63
C GLN A 221 19.32 1.98 -6.44
N ALA A 222 18.12 1.85 -7.03
CA ALA A 222 17.07 2.85 -6.94
C ALA A 222 16.53 2.98 -5.50
N TYR A 223 16.25 1.87 -4.80
CA TYR A 223 15.80 1.95 -3.41
C TYR A 223 16.93 2.35 -2.45
N GLN A 224 18.17 1.97 -2.71
CA GLN A 224 19.32 2.52 -1.97
C GLN A 224 19.42 4.05 -2.08
N LYS A 225 19.02 4.64 -3.23
CA LYS A 225 18.90 6.10 -3.40
C LYS A 225 17.66 6.66 -2.72
N ALA A 226 16.51 5.97 -2.78
CA ALA A 226 15.28 6.39 -2.12
C ALA A 226 15.45 6.46 -0.58
N PHE A 227 16.14 5.47 0.00
CA PHE A 227 16.42 5.38 1.44
C PHE A 227 17.81 5.87 1.84
N ARG A 228 18.50 6.63 0.96
CA ARG A 228 19.90 7.07 1.15
C ARG A 228 20.19 7.66 2.54
N HIS A 229 19.27 8.49 3.06
CA HIS A 229 19.41 9.18 4.33
C HIS A 229 19.41 8.22 5.53
N LEU A 230 18.81 7.04 5.39
CA LEU A 230 18.91 5.98 6.41
C LEU A 230 20.31 5.35 6.43
N PHE A 231 20.98 5.28 5.29
CA PHE A 231 22.19 4.48 5.10
C PHE A 231 23.50 5.29 5.10
N ASP A 232 23.45 6.62 5.03
CA ASP A 232 24.61 7.49 4.95
C ASP A 232 24.88 8.30 6.23
N GLY A 233 24.11 8.03 7.29
CA GLY A 233 24.27 8.64 8.62
C GLY A 233 23.55 9.97 8.82
N CYS A 234 22.88 10.52 7.81
CA CYS A 234 22.07 11.73 7.94
C CYS A 234 20.57 11.44 8.10
N VAL A 235 20.26 10.47 8.96
CA VAL A 235 18.91 9.93 9.20
C VAL A 235 17.89 10.99 9.60
N GLU A 236 18.34 12.10 10.15
CA GLU A 236 17.50 13.24 10.50
C GLU A 236 16.79 13.84 9.27
N GLN A 237 17.36 13.67 8.07
CA GLN A 237 16.86 14.15 6.78
C GLN A 237 15.90 13.18 6.07
N TYR A 238 15.70 11.97 6.62
CA TYR A 238 14.71 11.05 6.04
C TYR A 238 13.31 11.65 6.18
N ASP A 239 12.61 11.77 5.04
CA ASP A 239 11.21 12.17 4.93
C ASP A 239 10.45 11.04 4.23
N PRO A 240 9.48 10.37 4.89
CA PRO A 240 8.67 9.33 4.26
C PRO A 240 7.90 9.88 3.04
N TRP A 241 7.62 11.19 3.00
CA TRP A 241 6.89 11.89 1.94
C TRP A 241 7.79 12.38 0.79
N ASP A 242 9.10 12.06 0.77
CA ASP A 242 9.98 12.32 -0.38
C ASP A 242 9.79 11.26 -1.46
N ALA A 243 9.35 11.68 -2.65
CA ALA A 243 9.14 10.79 -3.78
C ALA A 243 10.44 10.37 -4.47
N ALA A 244 11.56 11.04 -4.16
CA ALA A 244 12.81 10.88 -4.88
C ALA A 244 13.22 9.41 -5.03
N HIS A 245 13.42 8.97 -6.28
CA HIS A 245 13.83 7.63 -6.70
C HIS A 245 12.83 6.48 -6.45
N ARG A 246 11.71 6.70 -5.74
CA ARG A 246 10.67 5.68 -5.52
C ARG A 246 9.99 5.21 -6.82
N THR A 247 10.07 6.02 -7.88
CA THR A 247 9.44 5.77 -9.19
C THR A 247 10.32 5.07 -10.20
N THR A 248 11.53 4.61 -9.84
CA THR A 248 12.54 4.14 -10.83
C THR A 248 13.20 2.79 -10.54
N GLY A 249 12.86 2.10 -9.44
CA GLY A 249 13.48 0.83 -9.05
C GLY A 249 12.72 -0.42 -9.49
N PRO A 250 13.42 -1.53 -9.83
CA PRO A 250 12.77 -2.82 -10.04
C PRO A 250 12.27 -3.39 -8.70
N GLN A 251 11.21 -4.19 -8.77
CA GLN A 251 10.79 -5.05 -7.66
C GLN A 251 11.16 -6.49 -8.02
N TYR A 252 11.68 -7.25 -7.06
CA TYR A 252 11.93 -8.67 -7.32
C TYR A 252 10.63 -9.42 -7.60
N PRO A 253 10.60 -10.33 -8.60
CA PRO A 253 9.38 -11.03 -8.98
C PRO A 253 8.75 -11.83 -7.84
N GLY A 254 7.42 -11.84 -7.80
CA GLY A 254 6.61 -12.66 -6.89
C GLY A 254 5.32 -13.14 -7.57
N SER A 255 4.58 -14.04 -6.91
CA SER A 255 3.30 -14.59 -7.38
C SER A 255 2.19 -13.54 -7.38
N THR A 256 2.21 -12.65 -6.39
CA THR A 256 1.51 -11.37 -6.37
C THR A 256 2.58 -10.29 -6.16
N MET A 257 2.55 -9.24 -6.97
CA MET A 257 3.52 -8.15 -6.90
C MET A 257 2.85 -6.80 -7.17
N CYS A 258 3.60 -5.70 -7.06
CA CYS A 258 3.10 -4.37 -7.35
C CYS A 258 4.08 -3.65 -8.30
N SER A 259 3.86 -3.81 -9.59
CA SER A 259 4.65 -3.17 -10.64
C SER A 259 4.47 -1.65 -10.66
N ALA A 260 3.37 -1.12 -10.10
CA ALA A 260 3.14 0.31 -9.94
C ALA A 260 3.79 0.89 -8.67
N PHE A 261 4.24 2.14 -8.73
CA PHE A 261 4.43 2.98 -7.56
C PHE A 261 3.08 3.52 -7.09
N ARG A 262 2.71 3.18 -5.85
CA ARG A 262 1.53 3.70 -5.16
C ARG A 262 2.00 4.67 -4.08
N THR A 263 1.45 5.88 -4.03
CA THR A 263 1.66 6.82 -2.91
C THR A 263 0.84 6.38 -1.71
N PHE A 264 -0.40 6.00 -1.97
CA PHE A 264 -1.32 5.44 -0.99
C PHE A 264 -1.92 4.16 -1.53
N GLN A 265 -2.04 3.18 -0.65
CA GLN A 265 -3.02 2.13 -0.83
C GLN A 265 -4.37 2.62 -0.35
N GLY A 266 -5.43 1.99 -0.83
CA GLY A 266 -6.77 2.37 -0.41
C GLY A 266 -7.84 1.43 -0.91
N TRP A 267 -9.02 1.59 -0.32
CA TRP A 267 -10.23 0.92 -0.77
C TRP A 267 -11.47 1.77 -0.52
N THR A 268 -12.50 1.49 -1.30
CA THR A 268 -13.84 2.09 -1.15
C THR A 268 -14.78 1.07 -0.50
N ALA A 269 -15.52 1.50 0.53
CA ALA A 269 -16.51 0.69 1.22
C ALA A 269 -17.75 0.47 0.34
N LEU A 270 -18.10 -0.79 0.12
CA LEU A 270 -19.34 -1.18 -0.55
C LEU A 270 -20.45 -1.55 0.45
N SER A 271 -20.09 -1.74 1.71
CA SER A 271 -21.01 -2.02 2.81
C SER A 271 -20.66 -1.17 4.04
N ASP A 272 -21.62 -1.06 4.96
CA ASP A 272 -21.36 -0.50 6.28
C ASP A 272 -20.52 -1.51 7.09
N MET A 273 -19.46 -1.02 7.74
CA MET A 273 -18.57 -1.83 8.59
C MET A 273 -18.30 -1.08 9.90
N ASP A 274 -18.73 -1.66 11.01
CA ASP A 274 -18.38 -1.16 12.34
C ASP A 274 -16.94 -1.56 12.71
N HIS A 275 -16.27 -0.74 13.50
CA HIS A 275 -14.82 -0.83 13.78
C HIS A 275 -14.37 -2.14 14.45
N ASP A 276 -15.29 -2.94 14.99
CA ASP A 276 -15.02 -4.21 15.66
C ASP A 276 -15.28 -5.44 14.75
N GLN A 277 -15.75 -5.23 13.52
CA GLN A 277 -16.14 -6.31 12.59
C GLN A 277 -14.98 -6.78 11.70
N GLY A 278 -13.81 -7.06 12.30
CA GLY A 278 -12.65 -7.60 11.58
C GLY A 278 -12.09 -6.65 10.52
N VAL A 279 -11.89 -5.39 10.89
CA VAL A 279 -11.53 -4.29 9.97
C VAL A 279 -10.03 -4.07 9.84
N LEU A 280 -9.65 -3.22 8.88
CA LEU A 280 -8.28 -2.77 8.67
C LEU A 280 -7.71 -2.10 9.93
N HIS A 281 -6.48 -2.45 10.26
CA HIS A 281 -5.65 -1.76 11.24
C HIS A 281 -4.37 -1.29 10.56
N THR A 282 -3.82 -0.17 11.03
CA THR A 282 -2.50 0.31 10.62
C THR A 282 -1.65 0.71 11.82
N VAL A 283 -0.34 0.82 11.64
CA VAL A 283 0.53 1.60 12.53
C VAL A 283 0.63 2.99 11.92
N PRO A 284 -0.11 4.01 12.41
CA PRO A 284 -0.24 5.31 11.76
C PRO A 284 0.95 6.22 12.06
N ILE A 285 2.12 5.76 11.62
CA ILE A 285 3.44 6.37 11.76
C ILE A 285 4.20 6.10 10.45
N PRO A 286 4.13 6.98 9.43
CA PRO A 286 4.87 6.81 8.17
C PRO A 286 6.37 6.56 8.36
N GLU A 287 6.96 7.20 9.38
CA GLU A 287 8.37 7.08 9.74
C GLU A 287 8.75 5.69 10.26
N ALA A 288 7.78 4.81 10.54
CA ALA A 288 8.04 3.43 10.95
C ALA A 288 8.90 2.66 9.93
N MET A 289 8.84 3.02 8.64
CA MET A 289 9.71 2.44 7.62
C MET A 289 11.20 2.68 7.92
N ALA A 290 11.58 3.82 8.48
CA ALA A 290 12.97 4.04 8.90
C ALA A 290 13.41 3.02 9.96
N TYR A 291 12.52 2.71 10.92
CA TYR A 291 12.77 1.70 11.94
C TYR A 291 12.95 0.33 11.29
N LEU A 292 12.04 -0.05 10.38
CA LEU A 292 12.08 -1.34 9.68
C LEU A 292 13.33 -1.52 8.81
N MET A 293 13.75 -0.47 8.10
CA MET A 293 14.93 -0.52 7.22
C MET A 293 16.25 -0.59 7.98
N LEU A 294 16.32 -0.04 9.20
CA LEU A 294 17.52 -0.02 10.04
C LEU A 294 17.58 -1.17 11.05
N ARG A 295 16.44 -1.70 11.51
CA ARG A 295 16.36 -2.75 12.53
C ARG A 295 17.19 -3.99 12.19
N PRO A 296 17.23 -4.47 10.93
CA PRO A 296 18.10 -5.57 10.53
C PRO A 296 19.59 -5.32 10.70
N LEU A 297 20.04 -4.06 10.72
CA LEU A 297 21.47 -3.74 10.74
C LEU A 297 22.08 -3.82 12.15
N LEU A 298 21.26 -3.90 13.19
CA LEU A 298 21.71 -4.05 14.59
C LEU A 298 22.46 -5.37 14.82
N SER A 299 23.27 -5.40 15.87
CA SER A 299 24.17 -6.51 16.20
C SER A 299 23.46 -7.77 16.71
N ASP A 300 22.19 -7.68 17.11
CA ASP A 300 21.39 -8.79 17.61
C ASP A 300 20.64 -9.55 16.50
N VAL A 301 20.75 -9.10 15.24
CA VAL A 301 20.15 -9.76 14.07
C VAL A 301 21.24 -10.54 13.31
N PRO A 302 21.05 -11.84 13.02
CA PRO A 302 22.00 -12.65 12.24
C PRO A 302 22.41 -11.99 10.92
N ASP A 303 23.67 -12.14 10.50
CA ASP A 303 24.22 -11.41 9.35
C ASP A 303 23.54 -11.77 8.00
N ASP A 304 22.85 -12.90 7.93
CA ASP A 304 22.08 -13.39 6.79
C ASP A 304 20.56 -13.22 6.95
N ASP A 305 20.09 -12.54 8.00
CA ASP A 305 18.67 -12.26 8.23
C ASP A 305 18.37 -10.75 8.13
N MET A 306 17.25 -10.44 7.47
CA MET A 306 16.65 -9.11 7.40
C MET A 306 15.35 -9.04 8.23
N CYS A 307 15.41 -9.55 9.45
CA CYS A 307 14.26 -9.65 10.35
C CYS A 307 13.07 -10.44 9.76
N GLY A 308 13.36 -11.46 8.93
CA GLY A 308 12.36 -12.29 8.25
C GLY A 308 11.92 -11.78 6.88
N VAL A 309 12.41 -10.63 6.40
CA VAL A 309 12.13 -10.16 5.05
C VAL A 309 12.81 -11.07 4.03
N THR A 310 12.05 -11.53 3.03
CA THR A 310 12.51 -12.38 1.94
C THR A 310 11.75 -12.03 0.65
N VAL A 311 12.16 -12.59 -0.48
CA VAL A 311 11.47 -12.38 -1.77
C VAL A 311 10.18 -13.18 -1.85
N ASN A 312 9.25 -12.77 -2.74
CA ASN A 312 7.99 -13.47 -3.00
C ASN A 312 7.08 -13.66 -1.76
N GLN A 313 7.23 -12.80 -0.75
CA GLN A 313 6.39 -12.74 0.45
C GLN A 313 6.23 -11.28 0.87
N VAL A 314 5.13 -10.96 1.58
CA VAL A 314 4.95 -9.63 2.19
C VAL A 314 6.06 -9.33 3.19
N PHE A 315 6.39 -8.05 3.38
CA PHE A 315 7.34 -7.61 4.39
C PHE A 315 6.73 -7.84 5.79
N PRO A 316 7.28 -8.74 6.64
CA PRO A 316 6.67 -9.03 7.93
C PRO A 316 7.01 -7.95 8.97
N ALA A 317 6.00 -7.52 9.74
CA ALA A 317 6.21 -6.71 10.92
C ALA A 317 5.55 -7.38 12.13
N GLY A 318 6.29 -7.66 13.21
CA GLY A 318 5.70 -8.29 14.40
C GLY A 318 6.54 -8.11 15.67
N HIS A 319 6.03 -8.64 16.78
CA HIS A 319 6.57 -8.39 18.12
C HIS A 319 8.02 -8.82 18.33
N LYS A 320 8.52 -9.85 17.62
CA LYS A 320 9.91 -10.33 17.79
C LYS A 320 10.94 -9.22 17.51
N TRP A 321 10.71 -8.43 16.46
CA TRP A 321 11.68 -7.44 15.98
C TRP A 321 11.19 -5.99 16.12
N HIS A 322 9.86 -5.79 16.18
CA HIS A 322 9.21 -4.49 16.01
C HIS A 322 8.19 -4.21 17.11
N ALA A 323 8.39 -4.73 18.33
CA ALA A 323 7.43 -4.61 19.44
C ALA A 323 6.90 -3.18 19.68
N PRO A 324 7.73 -2.11 19.73
CA PRO A 324 7.22 -0.76 19.97
C PRO A 324 6.21 -0.29 18.91
N LEU A 325 6.40 -0.67 17.65
CA LEU A 325 5.48 -0.32 16.57
C LEU A 325 4.11 -0.99 16.72
N MET A 326 4.07 -2.20 17.29
CA MET A 326 2.82 -2.94 17.47
C MET A 326 1.90 -2.29 18.51
N GLU A 327 2.45 -1.53 19.47
CA GLU A 327 1.65 -0.79 20.47
C GLU A 327 0.79 0.32 19.84
N ALA A 328 1.28 0.87 18.72
CA ALA A 328 0.60 1.90 17.94
C ALA A 328 -0.44 1.36 16.95
N LEU A 329 -0.63 0.04 16.84
CA LEU A 329 -1.61 -0.55 15.93
C LEU A 329 -3.03 -0.02 16.24
N ALA A 330 -3.68 0.58 15.25
CA ALA A 330 -4.96 1.25 15.40
C ALA A 330 -5.93 0.89 14.26
N GLY A 331 -7.12 0.42 14.62
CA GLY A 331 -8.21 0.13 13.71
C GLY A 331 -8.79 1.39 13.08
N ILE A 332 -9.34 1.24 11.88
CA ILE A 332 -10.19 2.27 11.28
C ILE A 332 -11.43 2.53 12.16
N PRO A 333 -12.01 3.74 12.15
CA PRO A 333 -13.32 3.99 12.73
C PRO A 333 -14.42 3.30 11.91
N ASP A 334 -15.66 3.38 12.39
CA ASP A 334 -16.83 2.94 11.62
C ASP A 334 -16.87 3.64 10.25
N VAL A 335 -17.07 2.83 9.21
CA VAL A 335 -17.25 3.29 7.85
C VAL A 335 -18.63 2.89 7.33
N ARG A 336 -19.14 3.70 6.42
CA ARG A 336 -20.42 3.49 5.75
C ARG A 336 -20.16 3.27 4.26
N ALA A 337 -21.08 2.59 3.59
CA ALA A 337 -20.98 2.40 2.15
C ALA A 337 -20.82 3.75 1.45
N GLY A 338 -19.81 3.87 0.59
CA GLY A 338 -19.40 5.10 -0.07
C GLY A 338 -18.21 5.82 0.57
N ASP A 339 -17.86 5.50 1.83
CA ASP A 339 -16.60 5.98 2.42
C ASP A 339 -15.39 5.32 1.74
N SER A 340 -14.23 5.95 1.85
CA SER A 340 -12.97 5.33 1.43
C SER A 340 -11.88 5.50 2.46
N VAL A 341 -10.95 4.55 2.49
CA VAL A 341 -9.87 4.48 3.47
C VAL A 341 -8.54 4.39 2.76
N TRP A 342 -7.56 5.14 3.24
CA TRP A 342 -6.26 5.34 2.60
C TRP A 342 -5.12 5.22 3.61
N TRP A 343 -4.02 4.60 3.22
CA TRP A 343 -2.79 4.57 4.00
C TRP A 343 -1.56 4.68 3.11
N HIS A 344 -0.57 5.43 3.58
CA HIS A 344 0.70 5.64 2.90
C HIS A 344 1.36 4.30 2.58
N CYS A 345 2.02 4.19 1.43
CA CYS A 345 2.55 2.91 0.94
C CYS A 345 3.42 2.17 1.95
N ASP A 346 4.23 2.91 2.71
CA ASP A 346 5.16 2.38 3.70
C ASP A 346 4.52 2.05 5.08
N MET A 347 3.20 2.08 5.21
CA MET A 347 2.55 1.79 6.50
C MET A 347 2.38 0.29 6.75
N ILE A 348 2.74 -0.12 7.97
CA ILE A 348 2.36 -1.44 8.50
C ILE A 348 0.85 -1.50 8.61
N HIS A 349 0.25 -2.57 8.11
CA HIS A 349 -1.18 -2.77 8.19
C HIS A 349 -1.55 -4.26 8.33
N SER A 350 -2.77 -4.49 8.79
CA SER A 350 -3.34 -5.82 9.08
C SER A 350 -4.86 -5.79 8.98
N VAL A 351 -5.49 -6.97 9.00
CA VAL A 351 -6.94 -7.09 9.16
C VAL A 351 -7.20 -7.83 10.46
N ALA A 352 -8.00 -7.27 11.35
CA ALA A 352 -8.32 -7.92 12.62
C ALA A 352 -9.09 -9.22 12.39
N PRO A 353 -8.88 -10.26 13.23
CA PRO A 353 -9.74 -11.42 13.23
C PRO A 353 -11.17 -11.05 13.63
N VAL A 354 -12.13 -11.87 13.22
CA VAL A 354 -13.55 -11.73 13.60
C VAL A 354 -14.17 -13.11 13.69
N GLU A 355 -15.05 -13.28 14.69
CA GLU A 355 -15.92 -14.44 14.83
C GLU A 355 -17.37 -13.97 14.66
N ASN A 356 -18.14 -14.69 13.86
CA ASN A 356 -19.56 -14.43 13.60
C ASN A 356 -19.82 -12.95 13.25
N GLN A 357 -19.15 -12.46 12.20
CA GLN A 357 -19.23 -11.06 11.75
C GLN A 357 -20.69 -10.58 11.65
N ARG A 358 -20.93 -9.32 12.06
CA ARG A 358 -22.19 -8.61 11.83
C ARG A 358 -22.12 -7.78 10.56
N GLY A 359 -23.12 -7.94 9.70
CA GLY A 359 -23.18 -7.27 8.40
C GLY A 359 -22.11 -7.76 7.42
N TRP A 360 -21.89 -6.97 6.37
CA TRP A 360 -20.97 -7.30 5.28
C TRP A 360 -19.64 -6.55 5.41
N GLY A 361 -18.56 -7.17 4.92
CA GLY A 361 -17.21 -6.62 4.89
C GLY A 361 -16.71 -6.33 3.46
N ASN A 362 -17.53 -5.70 2.62
CA ASN A 362 -17.29 -5.57 1.18
C ASN A 362 -16.51 -4.31 0.83
N VAL A 363 -15.43 -4.46 0.06
CA VAL A 363 -14.60 -3.32 -0.40
C VAL A 363 -14.09 -3.52 -1.82
N MET A 364 -13.84 -2.41 -2.52
CA MET A 364 -13.07 -2.37 -3.78
C MET A 364 -11.69 -1.79 -3.52
N TYR A 365 -10.62 -2.51 -3.86
CA TYR A 365 -9.26 -1.99 -3.77
C TYR A 365 -9.00 -1.01 -4.92
N ILE A 366 -8.68 0.24 -4.57
CA ILE A 366 -8.38 1.33 -5.51
C ILE A 366 -7.29 2.19 -4.87
N PRO A 367 -6.02 2.08 -5.29
CA PRO A 367 -4.92 2.86 -4.74
C PRO A 367 -4.84 4.26 -5.36
N ALA A 368 -3.93 5.09 -4.83
CA ALA A 368 -3.40 6.26 -5.52
C ALA A 368 -2.02 5.88 -6.08
N ALA A 369 -1.93 5.82 -7.40
CA ALA A 369 -0.78 5.42 -8.21
C ALA A 369 -0.50 6.52 -9.24
N PRO A 370 0.14 7.64 -8.86
CA PRO A 370 0.32 8.80 -9.72
C PRO A 370 1.16 8.49 -10.95
N TRP A 371 0.90 9.19 -12.05
CA TRP A 371 1.54 8.97 -13.32
C TRP A 371 3.02 9.31 -13.23
N CYS A 372 3.86 8.33 -13.57
CA CYS A 372 5.31 8.43 -13.58
C CYS A 372 5.86 7.39 -14.57
N PRO A 373 7.15 7.43 -14.93
CA PRO A 373 7.72 6.48 -15.89
C PRO A 373 7.47 5.01 -15.54
N ARG A 374 7.51 4.62 -14.25
CA ARG A 374 7.19 3.26 -13.80
C ARG A 374 5.72 2.90 -14.02
N ASN A 375 4.81 3.80 -13.66
CA ASN A 375 3.37 3.54 -13.78
C ASN A 375 2.92 3.57 -15.25
N GLU A 376 3.56 4.37 -16.09
CA GLU A 376 3.35 4.36 -17.55
C GLU A 376 3.74 3.01 -18.17
N GLN A 377 4.90 2.46 -17.78
CA GLN A 377 5.32 1.13 -18.24
C GLN A 377 4.31 0.05 -17.85
N TYR A 378 3.77 0.11 -16.63
CA TYR A 378 2.77 -0.83 -16.17
C TYR A 378 1.39 -0.62 -16.85
N ALA A 379 0.99 0.63 -17.09
CA ALA A 379 -0.27 0.97 -17.74
C ALA A 379 -0.42 0.32 -19.13
N ALA A 380 0.69 0.12 -19.86
CA ALA A 380 0.68 -0.62 -21.11
C ALA A 380 0.22 -2.08 -20.94
N LYS A 381 0.69 -2.78 -19.90
CA LYS A 381 0.27 -4.14 -19.55
C LYS A 381 -1.17 -4.18 -19.04
N VAL A 382 -1.55 -3.20 -18.23
CA VAL A 382 -2.93 -3.05 -17.75
C VAL A 382 -3.89 -2.89 -18.92
N ARG A 383 -3.54 -2.04 -19.90
CA ARG A 383 -4.36 -1.83 -21.10
C ARG A 383 -4.55 -3.11 -21.91
N GLU A 384 -3.50 -3.92 -22.08
CA GLU A 384 -3.62 -5.23 -22.74
C GLU A 384 -4.56 -6.18 -21.96
N ALA A 385 -4.38 -6.26 -20.64
CA ALA A 385 -5.22 -7.07 -19.78
C ALA A 385 -6.68 -6.63 -19.82
N PHE A 386 -6.94 -5.32 -19.78
CA PHE A 386 -8.26 -4.71 -19.88
C PHE A 386 -8.97 -5.06 -21.20
N LEU A 387 -8.29 -4.87 -22.34
CA LEU A 387 -8.85 -5.16 -23.66
C LEU A 387 -9.22 -6.65 -23.81
N THR A 388 -8.37 -7.53 -23.30
CA THR A 388 -8.58 -8.99 -23.37
C THR A 388 -9.48 -9.54 -22.27
N GLY A 389 -9.73 -8.79 -21.19
CA GLY A 389 -10.38 -9.29 -19.97
C GLY A 389 -9.51 -10.25 -19.16
N SER A 390 -8.20 -10.24 -19.38
CA SER A 390 -7.25 -11.07 -18.63
C SER A 390 -7.05 -10.50 -17.23
N SER A 391 -6.73 -11.35 -16.24
CA SER A 391 -6.07 -10.90 -15.01
C SER A 391 -4.90 -9.95 -15.32
N PRO A 392 -4.78 -8.80 -14.62
CA PRO A 392 -3.60 -7.94 -14.71
C PRO A 392 -2.34 -8.71 -14.31
N SER A 393 -1.17 -8.35 -14.88
CA SER A 393 0.07 -9.14 -14.73
C SER A 393 0.69 -9.13 -13.33
N ASP A 394 0.15 -8.31 -12.42
CA ASP A 394 0.56 -8.26 -11.02
C ASP A 394 -0.14 -9.32 -10.15
N PHE A 395 -1.16 -9.98 -10.70
CA PHE A 395 -1.94 -11.01 -10.05
C PHE A 395 -1.81 -12.36 -10.79
N PRO A 396 -2.18 -13.46 -10.13
CA PRO A 396 -2.27 -14.76 -10.77
C PRO A 396 -3.10 -14.75 -12.06
N ALA A 397 -2.60 -15.48 -13.05
CA ALA A 397 -3.15 -15.61 -14.40
C ALA A 397 -4.44 -16.47 -14.45
N GLU A 398 -5.45 -16.07 -13.69
CA GLU A 398 -6.72 -16.80 -13.53
C GLU A 398 -7.71 -16.53 -14.67
N HIS A 399 -7.73 -15.29 -15.17
CA HIS A 399 -8.38 -14.89 -16.42
C HIS A 399 -9.89 -15.22 -16.53
N TYR A 400 -10.61 -15.28 -15.41
CA TYR A 400 -12.04 -15.63 -15.39
C TYR A 400 -12.88 -14.74 -16.31
N GLU A 401 -12.60 -13.44 -16.34
CA GLU A 401 -13.45 -12.45 -16.99
C GLU A 401 -13.29 -12.35 -18.51
N ARG A 402 -12.38 -13.12 -19.14
CA ARG A 402 -12.09 -13.04 -20.60
C ARG A 402 -13.34 -13.19 -21.46
N ASP A 403 -14.19 -14.13 -21.09
CA ASP A 403 -15.39 -14.49 -21.86
C ASP A 403 -16.69 -13.90 -21.27
N TRP A 404 -16.60 -13.09 -20.21
CA TRP A 404 -17.79 -12.51 -19.57
C TRP A 404 -18.37 -11.40 -20.47
N PRO A 405 -19.62 -11.53 -20.94
CA PRO A 405 -20.17 -10.64 -21.97
C PRO A 405 -20.39 -9.21 -21.44
N ASN A 406 -20.72 -9.07 -20.16
CA ASN A 406 -21.04 -7.82 -19.45
C ASN A 406 -19.83 -7.16 -18.77
N ARG A 407 -18.60 -7.55 -19.12
CA ARG A 407 -17.36 -6.83 -18.74
C ARG A 407 -17.41 -5.38 -19.26
N PHE A 408 -16.91 -4.43 -18.47
CA PHE A 408 -16.72 -3.03 -18.88
C PHE A 408 -15.79 -2.92 -20.10
N ARG A 409 -16.13 -2.09 -21.09
CA ARG A 409 -15.44 -2.04 -22.39
C ARG A 409 -14.72 -0.72 -22.66
N LEU A 410 -13.94 -0.70 -23.74
CA LEU A 410 -13.12 0.45 -24.13
C LEU A 410 -13.99 1.69 -24.44
N GLU A 411 -15.16 1.47 -25.03
CA GLU A 411 -16.17 2.47 -25.34
C GLU A 411 -16.78 3.13 -24.09
N ASP A 412 -16.73 2.46 -22.94
CA ASP A 412 -17.29 2.97 -21.67
C ASP A 412 -16.28 3.85 -20.90
N LEU A 413 -15.02 3.92 -21.35
CA LEU A 413 -14.00 4.76 -20.73
C LEU A 413 -14.29 6.25 -20.96
N ASN A 414 -14.30 7.02 -19.86
CA ASN A 414 -14.26 8.48 -19.91
C ASN A 414 -12.81 8.99 -20.09
N GLU A 415 -12.63 10.31 -20.09
CA GLU A 415 -11.31 10.93 -20.25
C GLU A 415 -10.32 10.53 -19.14
N ILE A 416 -10.78 10.46 -17.88
CA ILE A 416 -9.94 10.06 -16.73
C ILE A 416 -9.45 8.62 -16.93
N GLY A 417 -10.37 7.71 -17.28
CA GLY A 417 -10.05 6.29 -17.52
C GLY A 417 -9.07 6.11 -18.68
N ARG A 418 -9.26 6.86 -19.77
CA ARG A 418 -8.32 6.88 -20.91
C ARG A 418 -6.94 7.36 -20.51
N ARG A 419 -6.84 8.52 -19.86
CA ARG A 419 -5.57 9.08 -19.38
C ARG A 419 -4.85 8.14 -18.41
N GLY A 420 -5.60 7.47 -17.53
CA GLY A 420 -5.06 6.51 -16.56
C GLY A 420 -4.53 5.21 -17.19
N LEU A 421 -4.98 4.86 -18.39
CA LEU A 421 -4.50 3.72 -19.19
C LEU A 421 -3.46 4.12 -20.25
N GLY A 422 -3.00 5.38 -20.23
CA GLY A 422 -2.09 5.91 -21.25
C GLY A 422 -2.70 5.88 -22.65
N LEU A 423 -4.00 6.13 -22.75
CA LEU A 423 -4.74 6.33 -24.00
C LEU A 423 -4.98 7.83 -24.21
N ASP A 424 -4.99 8.24 -25.48
CA ASP A 424 -5.37 9.59 -25.91
C ASP A 424 -6.87 9.87 -25.69
#